data_AF-A0A2I0VC80-F1
#
_entry.id   AF-A0A2I0VC80-F1
#
_cell.length_a   1.000
_cell.length_b   1.000
_cell.length_c   1.000
_cell.angle_alpha   90.00
_cell.angle_beta   90.00
_cell.angle_gamma   90.00
#
_symmetry.space_group_name_H-M   'P 1'
#
loop_
_entity.id
_entity.type
_entity.pdbx_description
1 polymer ?
#
loop_
_entity_poly.entity_id
_entity_poly.type
_entity_poly.pdbx_seq_one_letter_code
_entity_poly.pdbx_strand_id
1 'polypeptide(L)'
;MTHLESIASSAVRAAIKVKASVLICFTSSGRAARLIAKYRPTMPVISVVIPRLKTNQLRWSFTGAFEARQSLIVRGLFPMLADPRHPAESTSATNESVLKVALEYGKASGVIKTHDRVVVCQKVGDASVVKIIELED
;
A
#
# COMPACT_ATOMS: atom_id res chain seq x y z
N MET A 1 -12.23 -11.49 15.61
CA MET A 1 -11.28 -10.69 14.80
C MET A 1 -11.74 -10.72 13.35
N THR A 2 -11.71 -9.58 12.65
CA THR A 2 -12.02 -9.58 11.20
C THR A 2 -10.82 -10.11 10.41
N HIS A 3 -11.06 -10.76 9.27
CA HIS A 3 -9.99 -11.33 8.43
C HIS A 3 -8.89 -10.29 8.12
N LEU A 4 -9.29 -9.06 7.76
CA LEU A 4 -8.39 -7.96 7.44
C LEU A 4 -7.54 -7.52 8.64
N GLU A 5 -8.10 -7.55 9.85
CA GLU A 5 -7.39 -7.18 11.07
C GLU A 5 -6.34 -8.24 11.46
N SER A 6 -6.68 -9.53 11.30
CA SER A 6 -5.72 -10.62 11.47
C SER A 6 -4.53 -10.48 10.52
N ILE A 7 -4.79 -10.12 9.27
CA ILE A 7 -3.73 -9.89 8.27
C ILE A 7 -2.88 -8.68 8.63
N ALA A 8 -3.50 -7.56 9.04
CA ALA A 8 -2.77 -6.36 9.43
C ALA A 8 -1.84 -6.64 10.63
N SER A 9 -2.31 -7.37 11.64
CA SER A 9 -1.50 -7.80 12.78
C SER A 9 -0.32 -8.67 12.35
N SER A 10 -0.57 -9.68 11.52
CA SER A 10 0.46 -10.59 11.03
C SER A 10 1.48 -9.88 10.14
N ALA A 11 1.06 -8.96 9.29
CA ALA A 11 1.94 -8.19 8.42
C ALA A 11 2.90 -7.30 9.22
N VAL A 12 2.40 -6.60 10.24
CA VAL A 12 3.24 -5.76 11.11
C VAL A 12 4.23 -6.61 11.88
N ARG A 13 3.80 -7.76 12.42
CA ARG A 13 4.68 -8.70 13.11
C ARG A 13 5.76 -9.27 12.18
N ALA A 14 5.38 -9.64 10.96
CA ALA A 14 6.32 -10.12 9.95
C ALA A 14 7.35 -9.04 9.62
N ALA A 15 6.89 -7.81 9.36
CA ALA A 15 7.76 -6.67 9.05
C ALA A 15 8.77 -6.38 10.18
N ILE A 16 8.34 -6.44 11.45
CA ILE A 16 9.24 -6.30 12.60
C ILE A 16 10.25 -7.45 12.65
N LYS A 17 9.79 -8.69 12.44
CA LYS A 17 10.64 -9.89 12.50
C LYS A 17 11.73 -9.88 11.42
N VAL A 18 11.38 -9.49 10.19
CA VAL A 18 12.33 -9.42 9.07
C VAL A 18 13.15 -8.12 9.05
N LYS A 19 12.91 -7.21 9.99
CA LYS A 19 13.50 -5.86 10.03
C LYS A 19 13.31 -5.11 8.72
N ALA A 20 12.08 -5.10 8.21
CA ALA A 20 11.76 -4.41 6.97
C ALA A 20 11.96 -2.89 7.11
N SER A 21 12.51 -2.24 6.08
CA SER A 21 12.72 -0.80 6.06
C SER A 21 11.42 -0.04 5.82
N VAL A 22 10.48 -0.63 5.09
CA VAL A 22 9.16 -0.06 4.83
C VAL A 22 8.08 -1.15 4.73
N LEU A 23 6.85 -0.76 5.04
CA LEU A 23 5.67 -1.56 4.76
C LEU A 23 4.79 -0.84 3.72
N ILE A 24 4.54 -1.48 2.58
CA ILE A 24 3.68 -0.95 1.52
C ILE A 24 2.29 -1.56 1.67
N CYS A 25 1.26 -0.72 1.75
CA CYS A 25 -0.13 -1.17 1.83
C CYS A 25 -0.96 -0.61 0.69
N PHE A 26 -1.55 -1.48 -0.10
CA PHE A 26 -2.54 -1.10 -1.10
C PHE A 26 -3.91 -0.97 -0.47
N THR A 27 -4.56 0.17 -0.69
CA THR A 27 -5.88 0.45 -0.12
C THR A 27 -6.73 1.28 -1.06
N SER A 28 -8.05 1.15 -0.97
CA SER A 28 -9.01 1.99 -1.70
C SER A 28 -9.73 2.96 -0.77
N SER A 29 -9.97 2.59 0.48
CA SER A 29 -10.70 3.39 1.48
C SER A 29 -9.85 3.87 2.66
N GLY A 30 -8.55 3.53 2.68
CA GLY A 30 -7.65 3.80 3.80
C GLY A 30 -7.85 2.88 5.02
N ARG A 31 -8.88 2.02 5.04
CA ARG A 31 -9.18 1.17 6.20
C ARG A 31 -8.06 0.17 6.53
N ALA A 32 -7.48 -0.45 5.50
CA ALA A 32 -6.38 -1.40 5.67
C ALA A 32 -5.13 -0.70 6.27
N ALA A 33 -4.77 0.46 5.73
CA ALA A 33 -3.65 1.25 6.23
C ALA A 33 -3.86 1.69 7.70
N ARG A 34 -5.08 2.13 8.06
CA ARG A 34 -5.43 2.46 9.45
C ARG A 34 -5.31 1.26 10.40
N LEU A 35 -5.71 0.07 9.96
CA LEU A 35 -5.56 -1.15 10.75
C LEU A 35 -4.08 -1.55 10.94
N ILE A 36 -3.25 -1.35 9.93
CA ILE A 36 -1.79 -1.54 10.07
C ILE A 36 -1.22 -0.55 11.08
N ALA A 37 -1.57 0.74 10.95
CA ALA A 37 -1.11 1.79 11.87
C ALA A 37 -1.57 1.56 13.33
N LYS A 38 -2.73 0.93 13.56
CA LYS A 38 -3.21 0.51 14.89
C LYS A 38 -2.18 -0.32 15.64
N TYR A 39 -1.45 -1.19 14.94
CA TYR A 39 -0.42 -2.06 15.53
C TYR A 39 0.94 -1.38 15.69
N ARG A 40 1.04 -0.06 15.44
CA ARG A 40 2.24 0.76 15.69
C ARG A 40 3.53 0.16 15.10
N PRO A 41 3.59 -0.06 13.77
CA PRO A 41 4.82 -0.49 13.13
C PRO A 41 5.97 0.49 13.42
N THR A 42 7.19 -0.04 13.57
CA THR A 42 8.41 0.76 13.80
C THR A 42 8.92 1.38 12.50
N MET A 43 8.66 0.73 11.36
CA MET A 43 8.95 1.23 10.04
C MET A 43 7.83 2.15 9.50
N PRO A 44 8.14 3.08 8.60
CA PRO A 44 7.12 3.84 7.86
C PRO A 44 6.22 2.91 7.02
N VAL A 45 4.96 3.32 6.87
CA VAL A 45 3.98 2.62 6.05
C VAL A 45 3.61 3.48 4.86
N ILE A 46 3.99 3.06 3.66
CA ILE A 46 3.54 3.72 2.42
C ILE A 46 2.15 3.18 2.08
N SER A 47 1.12 4.02 2.18
CA SER A 47 -0.25 3.61 1.84
C SER A 47 -0.56 4.04 0.41
N VAL A 48 -0.50 3.10 -0.52
CA VAL A 48 -0.83 3.31 -1.93
C VAL A 48 -2.34 3.27 -2.10
N VAL A 49 -2.91 4.43 -2.42
CA VAL A 49 -4.33 4.55 -2.71
C VAL A 49 -4.57 4.32 -4.19
N ILE A 50 -5.20 3.19 -4.51
CA ILE A 50 -5.62 2.89 -5.88
C ILE A 50 -6.90 3.65 -6.16
N PRO A 51 -6.90 4.56 -7.14
CA PRO A 51 -8.09 5.30 -7.44
C PRO A 51 -9.11 4.51 -8.23
N ARG A 52 -10.38 4.90 -8.09
CA ARG A 52 -11.45 4.40 -8.96
C ARG A 52 -11.87 5.49 -9.91
N LEU A 53 -11.82 5.15 -11.19
CA LEU A 53 -12.27 5.99 -12.27
C LEU A 53 -13.74 5.64 -12.57
N LYS A 54 -14.64 6.60 -12.35
CA LYS A 54 -16.05 6.49 -12.76
C LYS A 54 -16.28 7.44 -13.92
N THR A 55 -16.72 6.90 -15.06
CA THR A 55 -17.16 7.68 -16.22
C THR A 55 -18.67 7.71 -16.29
N ASN A 56 -19.25 8.86 -16.59
CA ASN A 56 -20.68 8.98 -16.89
C ASN A 56 -20.91 9.51 -18.30
N GLN A 57 -20.20 8.94 -19.29
CA GLN A 57 -20.19 9.27 -20.73
C GLN A 57 -19.74 10.71 -21.10
N LEU A 58 -19.99 11.71 -20.25
CA LEU A 58 -19.68 13.12 -20.46
C LEU A 58 -18.55 13.64 -19.56
N ARG A 59 -18.31 12.99 -18.42
CA ARG A 59 -17.27 13.39 -17.45
C ARG A 59 -16.61 12.19 -16.80
N TRP A 60 -15.29 12.28 -16.65
CA TRP A 60 -14.48 11.38 -15.85
C TRP A 60 -14.37 11.92 -14.44
N SER A 61 -14.68 11.09 -13.44
CA SER A 61 -14.54 11.42 -12.02
C SER A 61 -13.62 10.43 -11.34
N PHE A 62 -12.78 10.94 -10.44
CA PHE A 62 -11.74 10.18 -9.76
C PHE A 62 -11.99 10.19 -8.26
N THR A 63 -11.99 8.99 -7.65
CA THR A 63 -12.06 8.82 -6.19
C THR A 63 -10.75 8.25 -5.67
N GLY A 64 -10.35 8.55 -4.43
CA GLY A 64 -9.08 8.10 -3.83
C GLY A 64 -8.24 9.25 -3.27
N ALA A 65 -8.30 10.43 -3.89
CA ALA A 65 -7.52 11.59 -3.44
C ALA A 65 -7.94 12.07 -2.03
N PHE A 66 -9.23 11.96 -1.70
CA PHE A 66 -9.73 12.32 -0.38
C PHE A 66 -9.26 11.32 0.68
N GLU A 67 -9.32 10.04 0.38
CA GLU A 67 -8.91 8.93 1.23
C GLU A 67 -7.39 8.96 1.52
N ALA A 68 -6.59 9.32 0.51
CA ALA A 68 -5.16 9.59 0.68
C ALA A 68 -4.93 10.74 1.66
N ARG A 69 -5.61 11.88 1.48
CA ARG A 69 -5.49 13.04 2.39
C ARG A 69 -5.93 12.71 3.81
N GLN A 70 -7.03 11.98 3.99
CA GLN A 70 -7.50 11.56 5.31
C GLN A 70 -6.48 10.67 6.06
N SER A 71 -5.68 9.90 5.32
CA SER A 71 -4.68 9.01 5.90
C SER A 71 -3.50 9.77 6.54
N LEU A 72 -3.29 11.05 6.19
CA LEU A 72 -2.23 11.90 6.78
C LEU A 72 -2.41 12.15 8.28
N ILE A 73 -3.63 12.04 8.80
CA ILE A 73 -3.93 12.23 10.23
C ILE A 73 -3.41 11.03 11.06
N VAL A 74 -3.14 9.90 10.40
CA VAL A 74 -2.82 8.63 11.05
C VAL A 74 -1.31 8.47 11.13
N ARG A 75 -0.80 8.22 12.35
CA ARG A 75 0.63 8.05 12.59
C ARG A 75 1.24 6.99 11.68
N GLY A 76 2.38 7.34 11.09
CA GLY A 76 3.27 6.41 10.38
C GLY A 76 2.77 6.04 8.98
N LEU A 77 1.62 6.58 8.55
CA LEU A 77 1.16 6.45 7.17
C LEU A 77 1.72 7.58 6.30
N PHE A 78 2.30 7.19 5.17
CA PHE A 78 2.77 8.07 4.11
C PHE A 78 1.94 7.76 2.86
N PRO A 79 0.82 8.47 2.65
CA PRO A 79 -0.09 8.16 1.56
C PRO A 79 0.49 8.58 0.21
N MET A 80 0.36 7.68 -0.76
CA MET A 80 0.70 7.90 -2.16
C MET A 80 -0.55 7.61 -2.99
N LEU A 81 -0.88 8.50 -3.92
CA LEU A 81 -1.98 8.29 -4.86
C LEU A 81 -1.42 7.67 -6.15
N ALA A 82 -1.92 6.50 -6.54
CA ALA A 82 -1.51 5.87 -7.79
C ALA A 82 -2.13 6.58 -9.02
N ASP A 83 -1.46 6.48 -10.18
CA ASP A 83 -1.96 7.07 -11.43
C ASP A 83 -3.25 6.36 -11.90
N PRO A 84 -4.34 7.09 -12.20
CA PRO A 84 -5.57 6.51 -12.76
C PRO A 84 -5.39 5.74 -14.08
N ARG A 85 -4.31 6.00 -14.82
CA ARG A 85 -3.97 5.30 -16.07
C ARG A 85 -3.59 3.84 -15.84
N HIS A 86 -3.40 3.43 -14.59
CA HIS A 86 -3.29 2.04 -14.19
C HIS A 86 -4.66 1.64 -13.63
N PRO A 87 -5.62 1.24 -14.50
CA PRO A 87 -6.99 1.01 -14.07
C PRO A 87 -7.02 -0.04 -12.98
N ALA A 88 -7.87 0.17 -11.97
CA ALA A 88 -8.15 -0.77 -10.89
C ALA A 88 -8.87 -2.04 -11.38
N GLU A 89 -8.51 -2.55 -12.55
CA GLU A 89 -8.85 -3.89 -12.95
C GLU A 89 -8.09 -4.85 -12.03
N SER A 90 -8.82 -5.84 -11.53
CA SER A 90 -8.40 -6.87 -10.58
C SER A 90 -7.34 -7.82 -11.13
N THR A 91 -6.51 -7.36 -12.06
CA THR A 91 -5.47 -8.12 -12.72
C THR A 91 -4.18 -7.96 -11.93
N SER A 92 -3.54 -9.09 -11.61
CA SER A 92 -2.27 -9.18 -10.88
C SER A 92 -1.20 -8.22 -11.40
N ALA A 93 -1.15 -8.04 -12.74
CA ALA A 93 -0.18 -7.22 -13.46
C ALA A 93 -0.26 -5.72 -13.12
N THR A 94 -1.46 -5.17 -12.90
CA THR A 94 -1.62 -3.75 -12.55
C THR A 94 -1.00 -3.47 -11.18
N ASN A 95 -1.22 -4.37 -10.22
CA ASN A 95 -0.65 -4.21 -8.87
C ASN A 95 0.89 -4.27 -8.89
N GLU A 96 1.50 -5.02 -9.80
CA GLU A 96 2.96 -5.08 -9.94
C GLU A 96 3.55 -3.78 -10.50
N SER A 97 2.91 -3.19 -11.51
CA SER A 97 3.34 -1.88 -12.05
C SER A 97 3.28 -0.78 -10.98
N VAL A 98 2.17 -0.71 -10.23
CA VAL A 98 2.01 0.28 -9.16
C VAL A 98 2.96 0.00 -7.99
N LEU A 99 3.24 -1.28 -7.69
CA LEU A 99 4.24 -1.66 -6.69
C LEU A 99 5.63 -1.15 -7.08
N LYS A 100 6.02 -1.26 -8.36
CA LYS A 100 7.29 -0.73 -8.85
C LYS A 100 7.39 0.78 -8.62
N VAL A 101 6.35 1.54 -8.94
CA VAL A 101 6.33 3.00 -8.69
C VAL A 101 6.40 3.31 -7.19
N ALA A 102 5.73 2.52 -6.33
CA ALA A 102 5.81 2.71 -4.89
C ALA A 102 7.22 2.40 -4.33
N LEU A 103 7.90 1.40 -4.88
CA LEU A 103 9.29 1.08 -4.56
C LEU A 103 10.24 2.18 -5.02
N GLU A 104 10.07 2.70 -6.24
CA GLU A 104 10.84 3.84 -6.76
C GLU A 104 10.63 5.10 -5.91
N TYR A 105 9.40 5.38 -5.49
CA TYR A 105 9.10 6.46 -4.55
C TYR A 105 9.81 6.27 -3.19
N GLY A 106 9.80 5.04 -2.67
CA GLY A 106 10.53 4.70 -1.45
C GLY A 106 12.05 4.83 -1.58
N LYS A 107 12.61 4.47 -2.74
CA LYS A 107 14.04 4.67 -3.07
C LYS A 107 14.37 6.17 -3.18
N ALA A 108 13.55 6.93 -3.91
CA ALA A 108 13.72 8.37 -4.10
C ALA A 108 13.59 9.18 -2.80
N SER A 109 12.74 8.74 -1.88
CA SER A 109 12.60 9.33 -0.54
C SER A 109 13.71 8.92 0.43
N GLY A 110 14.62 8.03 0.03
CA GLY A 110 15.74 7.55 0.86
C GLY A 110 15.32 6.60 1.99
N VAL A 111 14.07 6.15 2.00
CA VAL A 111 13.52 5.24 3.01
C VAL A 111 13.89 3.78 2.69
N ILE A 112 14.03 3.48 1.40
CA ILE A 112 14.37 2.15 0.89
C ILE A 112 15.78 2.19 0.29
N LYS A 113 16.64 1.26 0.69
CA LYS A 113 17.99 1.05 0.14
C LYS A 113 18.07 -0.28 -0.62
N THR A 114 19.18 -0.49 -1.34
CA THR A 114 19.51 -1.82 -1.89
C THR A 114 19.72 -2.82 -0.75
N HIS A 115 19.34 -4.07 -0.98
CA HIS A 115 19.32 -5.17 0.00
C HIS A 115 18.37 -5.00 1.19
N ASP A 116 17.55 -3.95 1.21
CA ASP A 116 16.50 -3.83 2.21
C ASP A 116 15.35 -4.80 1.94
N ARG A 117 14.68 -5.18 3.02
CA ARG A 117 13.45 -5.97 2.97
C ARG A 117 12.23 -5.07 3.06
N VAL A 118 11.24 -5.36 2.23
CA VAL A 118 9.98 -4.63 2.15
C VAL A 118 8.83 -5.60 2.36
N VAL A 119 7.86 -5.22 3.19
CA VAL A 119 6.63 -6.01 3.34
C VAL A 119 5.51 -5.34 2.57
N VAL A 120 4.83 -6.10 1.72
CA VAL A 120 3.72 -5.63 0.88
C VAL A 120 2.42 -6.28 1.32
N CYS A 121 1.41 -5.46 1.61
CA CYS A 121 0.04 -5.89 1.90
C CYS A 121 -0.88 -5.45 0.76
N GLN A 122 -1.47 -6.41 0.06
CA GLN A 122 -2.37 -6.13 -1.06
C GLN A 122 -3.50 -7.15 -1.15
N LYS A 123 -4.55 -6.78 -1.89
CA LYS A 123 -5.62 -7.70 -2.28
C LYS A 123 -5.37 -8.17 -3.71
N VAL A 124 -5.25 -9.48 -3.93
CA VAL A 124 -5.08 -10.11 -5.25
C VAL A 124 -6.31 -10.98 -5.51
N GLY A 125 -7.14 -10.60 -6.50
CA GLY A 125 -8.47 -11.18 -6.65
C GLY A 125 -9.26 -10.99 -5.36
N ASP A 126 -9.75 -12.09 -4.76
CA ASP A 126 -10.41 -12.07 -3.45
C ASP A 126 -9.51 -12.39 -2.25
N ALA A 127 -8.28 -12.84 -2.51
CA ALA A 127 -7.32 -13.14 -1.47
C ALA A 127 -6.62 -11.87 -0.97
N SER A 128 -6.37 -11.81 0.34
CA SER A 128 -5.50 -10.81 0.93
C SER A 128 -4.13 -11.43 1.15
N VAL A 129 -3.09 -10.80 0.60
CA VAL A 129 -1.75 -11.37 0.51
C VAL A 129 -0.77 -10.45 1.22
N VAL A 130 0.12 -11.06 2.00
CA VAL A 130 1.30 -10.41 2.58
C VAL A 130 2.53 -11.00 1.90
N LYS A 131 3.31 -10.17 1.22
CA LYS A 131 4.56 -10.58 0.55
C LYS A 131 5.75 -9.93 1.25
N ILE A 132 6.86 -10.65 1.35
CA ILE A 132 8.15 -10.10 1.76
C ILE A 132 9.02 -10.08 0.50
N ILE A 133 9.58 -8.92 0.19
CA ILE A 133 10.42 -8.71 -0.99
C ILE A 133 11.77 -8.24 -0.47
N GLU A 134 12.84 -8.86 -0.93
CA GLU A 134 14.20 -8.38 -0.73
C GLU A 134 14.61 -7.64 -2.00
N LEU A 135 15.15 -6.43 -1.85
CA LEU A 135 15.53 -5.62 -3.00
C LEU A 135 16.93 -6.02 -3.45
N GLU A 136 16.99 -6.54 -4.67
CA GLU A 136 18.23 -6.71 -5.41
C GLU A 136 18.72 -5.35 -5.92
N ASP A 137 20.00 -5.29 -6.31
CA ASP A 137 20.65 -4.08 -6.83
C ASP A 137 19.95 -3.51 -8.08
#